data_AF-A0A953P3F8-F1
#
_entry.id   AF-A0A953P3F8-F1
#
_cell.length_a   1.000
_cell.length_b   1.000
_cell.length_c   1.000
_cell.angle_alpha   90.00
_cell.angle_beta   90.00
_cell.angle_gamma   90.00
#
_symmetry.space_group_name_H-M   'P 1'
#
loop_
_entity.id
_entity.type
_entity.pdbx_description
1 polymer ?
#
loop_
_entity_poly.entity_id
_entity_poly.type
_entity_poly.pdbx_seq_one_letter_code
_entity_poly.pdbx_strand_id
1 'polypeptide(L)'
;MKGTAARTAASRTAATLSPKVRGFLHVQRHGVSTSAVYTVIFHRLDSGGLGPTPVLVEGAQALIETLDRIGLDFHRAEVRGALEDILRLGSANFPDVWMSDEELREKGLIGA
;
A
#
# COMPACT_ATOMS: atom_id res chain seq x y z
N MET A 1 -8.68 -39.57 46.25
CA MET A 1 -8.12 -39.81 44.89
C MET A 1 -9.27 -40.00 43.92
N LYS A 2 -9.42 -39.10 42.95
CA LYS A 2 -10.03 -39.29 41.62
C LYS A 2 -9.91 -37.95 40.89
N GLY A 3 -9.05 -37.92 39.86
CA GLY A 3 -8.80 -36.75 39.02
C GLY A 3 -9.78 -36.66 37.85
N THR A 4 -9.36 -35.83 36.88
CA THR A 4 -9.91 -35.65 35.52
C THR A 4 -10.98 -34.54 35.43
N ALA A 5 -10.85 -33.48 34.62
CA ALA A 5 -9.85 -33.06 33.65
C ALA A 5 -9.76 -31.53 33.65
N ALA A 6 -8.54 -31.03 33.50
CA ALA A 6 -8.27 -29.64 33.19
C ALA A 6 -9.07 -29.24 31.94
N ARG A 7 -9.96 -28.26 32.10
CA ARG A 7 -10.67 -27.62 31.00
C ARG A 7 -9.60 -26.82 30.25
N THR A 8 -9.07 -27.41 29.18
CA THR A 8 -8.11 -26.76 28.28
C THR A 8 -8.74 -25.49 27.73
N ALA A 9 -8.44 -24.37 28.37
CA ALA A 9 -8.66 -23.05 27.81
C ALA A 9 -7.62 -22.89 26.69
N ALA A 10 -7.98 -23.31 25.49
CA ALA A 10 -7.28 -22.89 24.29
C ALA A 10 -7.52 -21.38 24.16
N SER A 11 -6.62 -20.58 24.73
CA SER A 11 -6.44 -19.18 24.35
C SER A 11 -6.09 -19.17 22.88
N ARG A 12 -7.13 -19.05 22.04
CA ARG A 12 -6.98 -18.60 20.67
C ARG A 12 -6.46 -17.17 20.79
N THR A 13 -5.16 -17.01 20.66
CA THR A 13 -4.55 -15.71 20.39
C THR A 13 -5.11 -15.26 19.04
N ALA A 14 -6.25 -14.57 19.05
CA ALA A 14 -6.69 -13.82 17.90
C ALA A 14 -5.61 -12.77 17.68
N ALA A 15 -4.79 -12.94 16.63
CA ALA A 15 -3.94 -11.87 16.17
C ALA A 15 -4.86 -10.68 15.91
N THR A 16 -4.74 -9.63 16.73
CA THR A 16 -5.42 -8.36 16.49
C THR A 16 -4.91 -7.83 15.15
N LEU A 17 -5.69 -8.04 14.10
CA LEU A 17 -5.42 -7.41 12.81
C LEU A 17 -5.56 -5.91 13.03
N SER A 18 -4.47 -5.17 12.84
CA SER A 18 -4.49 -3.71 12.87
C SER A 18 -5.58 -3.22 11.91
N PRO A 19 -6.43 -2.26 12.33
CA PRO A 19 -7.51 -1.77 11.49
C PRO A 19 -6.94 -1.21 10.17
N LYS A 20 -7.56 -1.59 9.05
CA LYS A 20 -7.19 -1.05 7.74
C LYS A 20 -7.82 0.32 7.54
N VAL A 21 -7.03 1.22 7.00
CA VAL A 21 -7.39 2.57 6.62
C VAL A 21 -7.66 2.60 5.13
N ARG A 22 -8.71 3.34 4.73
CA ARG A 22 -9.03 3.58 3.32
C ARG A 22 -8.26 4.79 2.80
N GLY A 23 -7.68 4.66 1.61
CA GLY A 23 -6.99 5.73 0.93
C GLY A 23 -6.95 5.55 -0.58
N PHE A 24 -6.13 6.38 -1.22
CA PHE A 24 -5.74 6.24 -2.62
C PHE A 24 -4.24 6.47 -2.77
N LEU A 25 -3.64 5.86 -3.78
CA LEU A 25 -2.26 6.16 -4.16
C LEU A 25 -2.29 7.21 -5.25
N HIS A 26 -1.50 8.26 -5.10
CA HIS A 26 -1.15 9.19 -6.16
C HIS A 26 0.24 8.84 -6.67
N VAL A 27 0.38 8.72 -7.99
CA VAL A 27 1.69 8.51 -8.63
C VAL A 27 1.92 9.62 -9.63
N GLN A 28 3.11 10.23 -9.55
CA GLN A 28 3.55 11.28 -10.47
C GLN A 28 4.92 10.93 -11.04
N ARG A 29 5.08 11.10 -12.36
CA ARG A 29 6.34 10.96 -13.08
C ARG A 29 7.05 12.32 -13.19
N HIS A 30 8.35 12.31 -12.96
CA HIS A 30 9.27 13.41 -13.16
C HIS A 30 10.28 13.02 -14.24
N GLY A 31 10.32 13.81 -15.32
CA GLY A 31 11.14 13.52 -16.50
C GLY A 31 10.40 12.73 -17.58
N VAL A 32 11.06 12.56 -18.73
CA VAL A 32 10.49 11.97 -19.96
C VAL A 32 11.36 10.84 -20.54
N SER A 33 12.47 10.51 -19.89
CA SER A 33 13.40 9.47 -20.30
C SER A 33 13.08 8.12 -19.63
N THR A 34 13.83 7.08 -20.02
CA THR A 34 13.84 5.78 -19.33
C THR A 34 14.30 5.86 -17.87
N SER A 35 15.01 6.94 -17.51
CA SER A 35 15.43 7.29 -16.14
C SER A 35 14.45 8.23 -15.43
N ALA A 36 13.19 8.29 -15.86
CA ALA A 36 12.18 9.07 -15.16
C ALA A 36 12.03 8.58 -13.71
N VAL A 37 11.91 9.52 -12.78
CA VAL A 37 11.67 9.25 -11.37
C VAL A 37 10.18 9.36 -11.10
N TYR A 38 9.62 8.44 -10.35
CA TYR A 38 8.22 8.50 -9.93
C TYR A 38 8.14 8.73 -8.44
N THR A 39 7.19 9.57 -8.04
CA THR A 39 6.80 9.79 -6.66
C THR A 39 5.51 9.03 -6.41
N VAL A 40 5.51 8.12 -5.43
CA VAL A 40 4.34 7.36 -5.00
C VAL A 40 3.94 7.86 -3.62
N ILE A 41 2.70 8.32 -3.48
CA ILE A 41 2.18 8.93 -2.25
C ILE A 41 0.86 8.25 -1.89
N PHE A 42 0.75 7.75 -0.66
CA PHE A 42 -0.53 7.28 -0.15
C PHE A 42 -1.27 8.42 0.55
N HIS A 43 -2.48 8.71 0.09
CA HIS A 43 -3.36 9.68 0.73
C HIS A 43 -4.46 8.93 1.50
N ARG A 44 -4.47 9.13 2.82
CA ARG A 44 -5.55 8.69 3.70
C ARG A 44 -6.82 9.48 3.40
N LEU A 45 -7.97 8.80 3.42
CA LEU A 45 -9.28 9.47 3.36
C LEU A 45 -9.85 9.76 4.76
N ASP A 46 -9.31 9.14 5.80
CA ASP A 46 -9.64 9.49 7.19
C ASP A 46 -8.77 10.66 7.68
N SER A 47 -9.23 11.32 8.74
CA SER A 47 -8.57 12.52 9.28
C SER A 47 -7.43 12.23 10.25
N GLY A 48 -7.00 10.96 10.38
CA GLY A 48 -6.08 10.50 11.42
C GLY A 48 -4.75 10.00 10.88
N GLY A 49 -3.80 9.74 11.80
CA GLY A 49 -2.52 9.10 11.50
C GLY A 49 -1.38 10.03 11.12
N LEU A 50 -0.22 9.43 10.83
CA LEU A 50 0.97 10.15 10.38
C LEU A 50 0.77 10.66 8.94
N GLY A 51 1.42 11.79 8.65
CA GLY A 51 1.40 12.37 7.31
C GLY A 51 2.03 11.43 6.26
N PRO A 52 1.67 11.60 4.99
CA PRO A 52 2.19 10.76 3.92
C PRO A 52 3.70 10.93 3.78
N THR A 53 4.40 9.84 3.55
CA THR A 53 5.82 9.83 3.19
C THR A 53 5.94 9.46 1.71
N PRO A 54 6.40 10.38 0.84
CA PRO A 54 6.61 10.07 -0.56
C PRO A 54 7.69 9.02 -0.76
N VAL A 55 7.39 8.01 -1.58
CA VAL A 55 8.35 7.00 -2.02
C VAL A 55 8.85 7.36 -3.41
N LEU A 56 10.16 7.49 -3.58
CA LEU A 56 10.81 7.79 -4.86
C LEU A 56 11.30 6.50 -5.51
N VAL A 57 10.97 6.32 -6.78
CA VAL A 57 11.38 5.14 -7.57
C VAL A 57 11.91 5.57 -8.93
N GLU A 58 13.04 5.01 -9.35
CA GLU A 58 13.66 5.34 -10.63
C GLU A 58 13.33 4.28 -11.68
N GLY A 59 12.79 4.72 -12.82
CA GLY A 59 12.45 3.86 -13.94
C GLY A 59 11.10 3.14 -13.79
N ALA A 60 10.50 2.81 -14.94
CA ALA A 60 9.16 2.20 -14.98
C ALA A 60 9.12 0.80 -14.33
N GLN A 61 10.21 0.04 -14.42
CA GLN A 61 10.29 -1.30 -13.82
C GLN A 61 10.22 -1.23 -12.29
N ALA A 62 11.01 -0.35 -11.66
CA ALA A 62 10.98 -0.18 -10.22
C ALA A 62 9.62 0.34 -9.73
N LEU A 63 8.94 1.17 -10.53
CA LEU A 63 7.57 1.57 -10.25
C LEU A 63 6.63 0.36 -10.21
N ILE A 64 6.65 -0.51 -11.22
CA ILE A 64 5.78 -1.68 -11.28
C ILE A 64 6.02 -2.60 -10.07
N GLU A 65 7.28 -2.88 -9.74
CA GLU A 65 7.65 -3.68 -8.56
C GLU A 65 7.19 -3.05 -7.24
N THR A 66 7.20 -1.72 -7.16
CA THR A 66 6.73 -0.99 -5.98
C THR A 66 5.21 -1.08 -5.85
N LEU A 67 4.48 -0.91 -6.95
CA LEU A 67 3.02 -1.04 -6.98
C LEU A 67 2.56 -2.47 -6.69
N ASP A 68 3.27 -3.48 -7.18
CA ASP A 68 3.03 -4.89 -6.86
C ASP A 68 3.26 -5.18 -5.38
N ARG A 69 4.37 -4.70 -4.81
CA ARG A 69 4.66 -4.80 -3.37
C ARG A 69 3.61 -4.10 -2.51
N ILE A 70 3.03 -3.02 -3.00
CA ILE A 70 1.92 -2.32 -2.33
C ILE A 70 0.63 -3.14 -2.39
N GLY A 71 0.51 -4.06 -3.34
CA GLY A 71 -0.62 -4.98 -3.48
C GLY A 71 -1.62 -4.53 -4.53
N LEU A 72 -1.22 -3.70 -5.49
CA LEU A 72 -2.07 -3.38 -6.64
C LEU A 72 -2.15 -4.57 -7.59
N ASP A 73 -3.37 -4.95 -7.94
CA ASP A 73 -3.64 -6.09 -8.81
C ASP A 73 -3.66 -5.67 -10.29
N PHE A 74 -2.58 -5.96 -11.02
CA PHE A 74 -2.46 -5.67 -12.45
C PHE A 74 -3.39 -6.51 -13.34
N HIS A 75 -4.11 -7.50 -12.81
CA HIS A 75 -5.18 -8.16 -13.56
C HIS A 75 -6.44 -7.29 -13.67
N ARG A 76 -6.57 -6.23 -12.87
CA ARG A 76 -7.65 -5.25 -12.97
C ARG A 76 -7.39 -4.24 -14.09
N ALA A 77 -8.40 -4.01 -14.91
CA ALA A 77 -8.30 -3.10 -16.05
C ALA A 77 -8.04 -1.65 -15.60
N GLU A 78 -8.58 -1.27 -14.45
CA GLU A 78 -8.43 0.05 -13.85
C GLU A 78 -6.98 0.32 -13.42
N VAL A 79 -6.31 -0.70 -12.86
CA VAL A 79 -4.89 -0.60 -12.45
C VAL A 79 -4.00 -0.48 -13.68
N ARG A 80 -4.26 -1.27 -14.72
CA ARG A 80 -3.52 -1.16 -15.99
C ARG A 80 -3.75 0.18 -16.67
N GLY A 81 -4.99 0.66 -16.72
CA GLY A 81 -5.33 1.96 -17.29
C GLY A 81 -4.64 3.12 -16.55
N ALA A 82 -4.61 3.09 -15.22
CA ALA A 82 -3.88 4.08 -14.43
C ALA A 82 -2.37 4.03 -14.67
N LEU A 83 -1.77 2.84 -14.84
CA LEU A 83 -0.37 2.72 -15.23
C LEU A 83 -0.11 3.33 -16.61
N GLU A 84 -0.97 3.06 -17.59
CA GLU A 84 -0.90 3.66 -18.92
C GLU A 84 -1.01 5.19 -18.85
N ASP A 85 -1.91 5.73 -18.03
CA ASP A 85 -2.06 7.16 -17.82
C ASP A 85 -0.83 7.78 -17.13
N ILE A 86 -0.17 7.09 -16.20
CA ILE A 86 1.12 7.56 -15.64
C ILE A 86 2.18 7.64 -16.74
N LEU A 87 2.26 6.63 -17.60
CA LEU A 87 3.26 6.59 -18.68
C LEU A 87 2.95 7.61 -19.80
N ARG A 88 1.68 7.91 -20.05
CA ARG A 88 1.24 8.81 -21.12
C ARG A 88 1.11 10.27 -20.66
N LEU A 89 0.43 10.49 -19.53
CA LEU A 89 0.07 11.80 -18.98
C LEU A 89 1.00 12.26 -17.86
N GLY A 90 1.78 11.35 -17.27
CA GLY A 90 2.73 11.66 -16.20
C GLY A 90 2.14 11.59 -14.80
N SER A 91 0.86 11.27 -14.61
CA SER A 91 0.31 10.98 -13.28
C SER A 91 -1.02 10.23 -13.34
N ALA A 92 -1.34 9.49 -12.27
CA ALA A 92 -2.66 8.91 -12.06
C ALA A 92 -2.92 8.64 -10.58
N ASN A 93 -4.18 8.32 -10.26
CA ASN A 93 -4.60 7.86 -8.95
C ASN A 93 -5.03 6.39 -9.01
N PHE A 94 -4.68 5.62 -7.98
CA PHE A 94 -5.23 4.29 -7.74
C PHE A 94 -6.20 4.38 -6.54
N PRO A 95 -7.52 4.34 -6.78
CA PRO A 95 -8.51 4.44 -5.71
C PRO A 95 -8.61 3.14 -4.89
N ASP A 96 -9.31 3.21 -3.77
CA ASP A 96 -9.74 2.07 -2.95
C ASP A 96 -8.62 1.16 -2.45
N VAL A 97 -7.51 1.79 -2.02
CA VAL A 97 -6.40 1.09 -1.36
C VAL A 97 -6.69 0.99 0.14
N TRP A 98 -6.61 -0.23 0.68
CA TRP A 98 -6.89 -0.53 2.09
C TRP A 98 -5.67 -1.12 2.78
N MET A 99 -5.09 -0.37 3.71
CA MET A 99 -3.85 -0.74 4.39
C MET A 99 -3.91 -0.36 5.87
N SER A 100 -3.42 -1.23 6.73
CA SER A 100 -3.16 -0.90 8.13
C SER A 100 -1.97 0.05 8.26
N ASP A 101 -1.89 0.75 9.39
CA ASP A 101 -0.73 1.62 9.68
C ASP A 101 0.59 0.84 9.64
N GLU A 102 0.59 -0.43 10.06
CA GLU A 102 1.77 -1.30 9.97
C GLU A 102 2.15 -1.56 8.50
N GLU A 103 1.20 -1.98 7.65
CA GLU A 103 1.45 -2.18 6.21
C GLU A 103 1.95 -0.90 5.53
N LEU A 104 1.41 0.27 5.89
CA LEU A 104 1.84 1.56 5.36
C LEU A 104 3.29 1.88 5.77
N ARG A 105 3.65 1.56 7.01
CA ARG A 105 4.98 1.79 7.55
C ARG A 105 6.03 0.84 6.99
N GLU A 106 5.71 -0.45 6.89
CA GLU A 106 6.55 -1.46 6.23
C GLU A 106 6.87 -1.07 4.78
N LYS A 107 5.93 -0.38 4.11
CA LYS A 107 6.07 0.07 2.72
C LYS A 107 6.63 1.48 2.59
N GLY A 108 6.95 2.14 3.70
CA GLY A 108 7.52 3.50 3.74
C GLY A 108 6.55 4.60 3.28
N LEU A 109 5.25 4.34 3.26
CA LEU A 109 4.21 5.28 2.80
C LEU A 109 3.75 6.27 3.88
N ILE A 110 4.11 6.01 5.14
CA ILE A 110 3.94 6.93 6.27
C ILE A 110 5.23 6.96 7.09
N GLY A 111 5.39 8.01 7.90
CA GLY A 111 6.61 8.25 8.68
C GLY A 111 7.00 7.11 9.62
N ALA A 112 8.30 7.04 9.90
CA ALA A 112 8.85 6.33 11.06
C ALA A 112 8.44 7.06 12.37
#